data_AF-A0A936VLL5-F1
#
_entry.id   AF-A0A936VLL5-F1
#
_cell.length_a   1.000
_cell.length_b   1.000
_cell.length_c   1.000
_cell.angle_alpha   90.00
_cell.angle_beta   90.00
_cell.angle_gamma   90.00
#
_symmetry.space_group_name_H-M   'P 1'
#
loop_
_entity.id
_entity.type
_entity.pdbx_description
1 polymer ?
#
loop_
_entity_poly.entity_id
_entity_poly.type
_entity_poly.pdbx_seq_one_letter_code
_entity_poly.pdbx_strand_id
1 'polypeptide(L)'
;MPTFRKVPAEIAQVWDSSPARASRVADDRYTWVGRSAVIFLGGRPRSLSDTPRIGDVLRLRAPANTPVEQTTGVVLSVRTRQDGIWSHVELAVNGSTQLAAKSTIAAHLGRLKGITRVDQPTKTLNNRVHGGTHGWFVRIYEGKSPQIARTFSDRSAGGQVEALKAALAFHAAHVGLNIDEGIPFP
;
A
#
# COMPACT_ATOMS: atom_id res chain seq x y z
N MET A 1 -12.48 43.74 24.86
CA MET A 1 -13.76 43.64 24.13
C MET A 1 -13.45 43.31 22.68
N PRO A 2 -14.02 42.25 22.07
CA PRO A 2 -13.83 42.01 20.66
C PRO A 2 -14.67 43.01 19.84
N THR A 3 -14.04 43.64 18.85
CA THR A 3 -14.66 44.60 17.93
C THR A 3 -15.30 43.84 16.77
N PHE A 4 -16.63 43.81 16.74
CA PHE A 4 -17.38 43.25 15.61
C PHE A 4 -17.42 44.29 14.47
N ARG A 5 -16.83 43.94 13.32
CA ARG A 5 -16.99 44.72 12.08
C ARG A 5 -18.16 44.17 11.28
N LYS A 6 -19.08 45.04 10.86
CA LYS A 6 -20.14 44.69 9.90
C LYS A 6 -19.50 44.40 8.55
N VAL A 7 -19.82 43.25 7.98
CA VAL A 7 -19.34 42.81 6.67
C VAL A 7 -20.41 43.17 5.62
N PRO A 8 -20.04 43.69 4.44
CA PRO A 8 -20.97 43.93 3.33
C PRO A 8 -21.75 42.66 2.96
N ALA A 9 -23.03 42.84 2.60
CA ALA A 9 -23.96 41.75 2.34
C ALA A 9 -23.44 40.75 1.28
N GLU A 10 -22.75 41.24 0.26
CA GLU A 10 -22.14 40.43 -0.81
C GLU A 10 -21.10 39.43 -0.27
N ILE A 11 -20.28 39.86 0.71
CA ILE A 11 -19.26 39.00 1.32
C ILE A 11 -19.90 38.00 2.28
N ALA A 12 -20.94 38.40 3.01
CA ALA A 12 -21.72 37.48 3.83
C ALA A 12 -22.39 36.39 2.97
N GLN A 13 -22.90 36.77 1.80
CA GLN A 13 -23.54 35.84 0.86
C GLN A 13 -22.55 34.79 0.32
N VAL A 14 -21.27 35.14 0.12
CA VAL A 14 -20.21 34.19 -0.25
C VAL A 14 -19.92 33.20 0.88
N TRP A 15 -20.05 33.60 2.15
CA TRP A 15 -19.87 32.71 3.29
C TRP A 15 -21.06 31.77 3.50
N ASP A 16 -22.28 32.24 3.21
CA ASP A 16 -23.51 31.44 3.27
C ASP A 16 -23.71 30.56 2.02
N SER A 17 -22.98 30.85 0.95
CA SER A 17 -22.95 30.02 -0.25
C SER A 17 -22.37 28.66 0.11
N SER A 18 -23.20 27.62 0.08
CA SER A 18 -22.71 26.24 0.15
C SER A 18 -21.61 26.07 -0.90
N PRO A 19 -20.38 25.67 -0.53
CA PRO A 19 -19.33 25.49 -1.52
C PRO A 19 -19.86 24.55 -2.59
N ALA A 20 -19.69 24.93 -3.86
CA ALA A 20 -20.08 24.09 -4.97
C ALA A 20 -19.54 22.68 -4.71
N ARG A 21 -20.43 21.69 -4.55
CA ARG A 21 -20.02 20.30 -4.40
C ARG A 21 -19.26 19.97 -5.69
N ALA A 22 -17.93 19.98 -5.62
CA ALA A 22 -17.11 19.45 -6.69
C ALA A 22 -17.67 18.07 -7.02
N SER A 23 -18.03 17.84 -8.30
CA SER A 23 -18.45 16.52 -8.75
C SER A 23 -17.46 15.52 -8.19
N ARG A 24 -17.95 14.54 -7.42
CA ARG A 24 -17.10 13.45 -6.94
C ARG A 24 -16.47 12.84 -8.17
N VAL A 25 -15.17 13.05 -8.37
CA VAL A 25 -14.39 12.32 -9.37
C VAL A 25 -14.72 10.85 -9.14
N ALA A 26 -15.20 10.17 -10.19
CA ALA A 26 -15.57 8.77 -10.09
C ALA A 26 -14.41 8.01 -9.43
N ASP A 27 -14.72 7.25 -8.38
CA ASP A 27 -13.70 6.53 -7.62
C ASP A 27 -13.14 5.38 -8.47
N ASP A 28 -12.15 5.69 -9.29
CA ASP A 28 -11.53 4.75 -10.23
C ASP A 28 -10.57 3.77 -9.56
N ARG A 29 -10.39 3.83 -8.23
CA ARG A 29 -9.43 3.01 -7.46
C ARG A 29 -9.56 1.51 -7.72
N TYR A 30 -10.77 1.01 -7.98
CA TYR A 30 -11.03 -0.41 -8.22
C TYR A 30 -10.79 -0.84 -9.67
N THR A 31 -10.74 0.12 -10.60
CA THR A 31 -10.37 -0.16 -11.99
C THR A 31 -8.89 -0.53 -12.14
N TRP A 32 -8.10 -0.39 -11.07
CA TRP A 32 -6.67 -0.70 -11.05
C TRP A 32 -6.37 -2.16 -10.73
N VAL A 33 -7.31 -2.92 -10.16
CA VAL A 33 -7.08 -4.33 -9.77
C VAL A 33 -6.74 -5.21 -10.98
N GLY A 34 -7.36 -4.94 -12.14
CA GLY A 34 -7.13 -5.69 -13.38
C GLY A 34 -6.02 -5.15 -14.28
N ARG A 35 -5.25 -4.14 -13.84
CA ARG A 35 -4.16 -3.56 -14.62
C ARG A 35 -2.82 -4.20 -14.24
N SER A 36 -1.83 -4.09 -15.12
CA SER A 36 -0.48 -4.61 -14.88
C SER A 36 0.11 -4.02 -13.60
N ALA A 37 0.35 -4.88 -12.61
CA ALA A 37 0.98 -4.52 -11.34
C ALA A 37 2.48 -4.85 -11.39
N VAL A 38 3.29 -3.92 -10.87
CA VAL A 38 4.75 -4.02 -10.92
C VAL A 38 5.33 -3.61 -9.57
N ILE A 39 6.23 -4.44 -9.05
CA ILE A 39 7.01 -4.16 -7.84
C ILE A 39 8.26 -3.38 -8.23
N PHE A 40 8.40 -2.19 -7.66
CA PHE A 40 9.66 -1.47 -7.65
C PHE A 40 10.31 -1.62 -6.27
N LEU A 41 11.58 -2.02 -6.26
CA LEU A 41 12.34 -2.19 -5.04
C LEU A 41 12.88 -0.84 -4.55
N GLY A 42 12.78 -0.65 -3.24
CA GLY A 42 13.39 0.45 -2.50
C GLY A 42 14.08 -0.08 -1.25
N GLY A 43 14.96 0.74 -0.67
CA GLY A 43 15.80 0.31 0.44
C GLY A 43 16.83 -0.74 0.03
N ARG A 44 17.59 -1.24 1.01
CA ARG A 44 18.61 -2.28 0.78
C ARG A 44 18.08 -3.65 1.23
N PRO A 45 18.50 -4.75 0.57
CA PRO A 45 18.33 -6.10 1.08
C PRO A 45 18.74 -6.22 2.55
N ARG A 46 18.00 -7.01 3.32
CA ARG A 46 18.29 -7.29 4.74
C ARG A 46 18.68 -8.75 4.94
N SER A 47 19.40 -9.02 6.03
CA SER A 47 19.70 -10.40 6.42
C SER A 47 18.41 -11.15 6.73
N LEU A 48 18.32 -12.43 6.32
CA LEU A 48 17.23 -13.31 6.74
C LEU A 48 17.28 -13.64 8.23
N SER A 49 18.38 -13.32 8.94
CA SER A 49 18.41 -13.37 10.40
C SER A 49 17.49 -12.32 11.03
N ASP A 50 17.31 -11.17 10.38
CA ASP A 50 16.40 -10.13 10.83
C ASP A 50 14.94 -10.50 10.56
N THR A 51 14.04 -10.06 11.43
CA THR A 51 12.60 -10.16 11.20
C THR A 51 12.18 -9.27 10.02
N PRO A 52 11.55 -9.83 8.97
CA PRO A 52 10.97 -9.08 7.87
C PRO A 52 9.87 -8.13 8.37
N ARG A 53 9.57 -7.11 7.57
CA ARG A 53 8.46 -6.18 7.85
C ARG A 53 7.38 -6.33 6.80
N ILE A 54 6.14 -6.02 7.17
CA ILE A 54 5.04 -5.93 6.18
C ILE A 54 5.43 -4.94 5.08
N GLY A 55 5.24 -5.34 3.82
CA GLY A 55 5.69 -4.61 2.63
C GLY A 55 7.15 -4.85 2.22
N ASP A 56 7.90 -5.70 2.93
CA ASP A 56 9.18 -6.20 2.42
C ASP A 56 8.94 -7.19 1.28
N VAL A 57 9.90 -7.28 0.36
CA VAL A 57 9.84 -8.15 -0.82
C VAL A 57 10.81 -9.30 -0.64
N LEU A 58 10.30 -10.53 -0.69
CA LEU A 58 11.09 -11.75 -0.50
C LEU A 58 11.04 -12.61 -1.76
N ARG A 59 12.13 -13.36 -1.99
CA ARG A 59 12.21 -14.40 -3.02
C ARG A 59 12.15 -15.77 -2.38
N LEU A 60 11.24 -16.62 -2.83
CA LEU A 60 11.14 -18.03 -2.48
C LEU A 60 12.27 -18.83 -3.14
N ARG A 61 12.69 -19.92 -2.50
CA ARG A 61 13.52 -20.95 -3.11
C ARG A 61 12.67 -21.71 -4.12
N ALA A 62 13.15 -21.79 -5.35
CA ALA A 62 12.51 -22.50 -6.44
C ALA A 62 13.57 -23.03 -7.42
N PRO A 63 13.21 -23.98 -8.31
CA PRO A 63 14.06 -24.38 -9.42
C PRO A 63 14.55 -23.19 -10.26
N ALA A 64 15.72 -23.31 -10.88
CA ALA A 64 16.37 -22.20 -11.59
C ALA A 64 15.53 -21.58 -12.72
N ASN A 65 14.60 -22.34 -13.30
CA ASN A 65 13.76 -21.91 -14.42
C ASN A 65 12.37 -21.43 -13.98
N THR A 66 12.09 -21.32 -12.68
CA THR A 66 10.80 -20.79 -12.23
C THR A 66 10.77 -19.27 -12.44
N PRO A 67 9.74 -18.72 -13.11
CA PRO A 67 9.63 -17.29 -13.35
C PRO A 67 9.67 -16.47 -12.05
N VAL A 68 10.28 -15.28 -12.12
CA VAL A 68 10.48 -14.43 -10.93
C VAL A 68 9.14 -14.00 -10.34
N GLU A 69 8.15 -13.72 -11.17
CA GLU A 69 6.78 -13.36 -10.76
C GLU A 69 6.07 -14.45 -9.96
N GLN A 70 6.52 -15.72 -10.06
CA GLN A 70 5.97 -16.84 -9.29
C GLN A 70 6.74 -17.10 -7.99
N THR A 71 7.90 -16.47 -7.81
CA THR A 71 8.78 -16.70 -6.66
C THR A 71 9.00 -15.46 -5.80
N THR A 72 8.71 -14.27 -6.33
CA THR A 72 8.80 -13.01 -5.61
C THR A 72 7.46 -12.63 -5.02
N GLY A 73 7.43 -12.40 -3.71
CA GLY A 73 6.23 -12.04 -2.98
C GLY A 73 6.43 -10.88 -2.02
N VAL A 74 5.32 -10.24 -1.66
CA VAL A 74 5.27 -9.14 -0.68
C VAL A 74 4.81 -9.68 0.67
N VAL A 75 5.53 -9.36 1.74
CA VAL A 75 5.16 -9.74 3.11
C VAL A 75 3.87 -9.04 3.54
N LEU A 76 2.88 -9.84 3.93
CA LEU A 76 1.59 -9.41 4.47
C LEU A 76 1.56 -9.51 6.00
N SER A 77 2.16 -10.55 6.57
CA SER A 77 2.30 -10.75 8.01
C SER A 77 3.52 -11.60 8.34
N VAL A 78 3.99 -11.56 9.59
CA VAL A 78 5.18 -12.29 10.06
C VAL A 78 4.87 -12.99 11.37
N ARG A 79 5.19 -14.28 11.45
CA ARG A 79 5.03 -15.08 12.66
C ARG A 79 6.35 -15.25 13.38
N THR A 80 6.40 -14.74 14.60
CA THR A 80 7.53 -14.85 15.51
C THR A 80 7.30 -15.93 16.54
N ARG A 81 8.33 -16.70 16.87
CA ARG A 81 8.33 -17.65 17.99
C ARG A 81 8.49 -16.90 19.32
N GLN A 82 8.29 -17.60 20.43
CA GLN A 82 8.42 -17.05 21.79
C GLN A 82 9.84 -16.53 22.10
N ASP A 83 10.86 -17.14 21.49
CA ASP A 83 12.27 -16.74 21.58
C ASP A 83 12.62 -15.49 20.75
N GLY A 84 11.63 -14.86 20.09
CA GLY A 84 11.84 -13.68 19.25
C GLY A 84 12.33 -13.97 17.83
N ILE A 85 12.54 -15.25 17.46
CA ILE A 85 12.97 -15.64 16.12
C ILE A 85 11.77 -15.79 15.20
N TRP A 86 11.78 -15.10 14.06
CA TRP A 86 10.74 -15.28 13.05
C TRP A 86 10.86 -16.64 12.35
N SER A 87 9.71 -17.25 12.09
CA SER A 87 9.64 -18.63 11.58
C SER A 87 8.89 -18.75 10.27
N HIS A 88 7.84 -17.94 10.10
CA HIS A 88 7.00 -17.97 8.91
C HIS A 88 6.62 -16.54 8.52
N VAL A 89 6.33 -16.37 7.24
CA VAL A 89 5.78 -15.14 6.67
C VAL A 89 4.57 -15.51 5.83
N GLU A 90 3.56 -14.66 5.89
CA GLU A 90 2.48 -14.69 4.92
C GLU A 90 2.86 -13.78 3.76
N LEU A 91 2.88 -14.32 2.55
CA LEU A 91 3.32 -13.64 1.33
C LEU A 91 2.15 -13.52 0.35
N ALA A 92 1.98 -12.34 -0.23
CA ALA A 92 1.25 -12.19 -1.48
C ALA A 92 2.20 -12.57 -2.61
N VAL A 93 1.97 -13.71 -3.25
CA VAL A 93 2.81 -14.27 -4.33
C VAL A 93 1.92 -15.02 -5.30
N ASN A 94 2.22 -14.92 -6.60
CA ASN A 94 1.46 -15.60 -7.65
C ASN A 94 -0.06 -15.35 -7.56
N GLY A 95 -0.45 -14.08 -7.34
CA GLY A 95 -1.85 -13.68 -7.23
C GLY A 95 -2.62 -14.20 -6.01
N SER A 96 -1.96 -14.86 -5.06
CA SER A 96 -2.59 -15.47 -3.88
C SER A 96 -1.79 -15.20 -2.61
N THR A 97 -2.35 -15.60 -1.48
CA THR A 97 -1.66 -15.58 -0.18
C THR A 97 -1.08 -16.95 0.14
N GLN A 98 0.21 -17.00 0.46
CA GLN A 98 0.93 -18.21 0.82
C GLN A 98 1.65 -18.04 2.16
N LEU A 99 1.47 -18.98 3.08
CA LEU A 99 2.31 -19.10 4.26
C LEU A 99 3.63 -19.80 3.89
N ALA A 100 4.75 -19.09 4.02
CA ALA A 100 6.09 -19.60 3.71
C ALA A 100 6.95 -19.68 4.97
N ALA A 101 7.66 -20.79 5.14
CA ALA A 101 8.61 -20.96 6.23
C ALA A 101 9.92 -20.22 5.92
N LYS A 102 10.65 -19.81 6.97
CA LYS A 102 11.96 -19.15 6.82
C LYS A 102 12.94 -19.94 5.94
N SER A 103 12.92 -21.27 6.03
CA SER A 103 13.79 -22.16 5.24
C SER A 103 13.47 -22.13 3.74
N THR A 104 12.24 -21.79 3.34
CA THR A 104 11.84 -21.68 1.93
C THR A 104 12.13 -20.31 1.34
N ILE A 105 12.65 -19.36 2.14
CA ILE A 105 13.06 -18.04 1.64
C ILE A 105 14.51 -18.12 1.14
N ALA A 106 14.72 -17.68 -0.10
CA ALA A 106 16.03 -17.60 -0.72
C ALA A 106 16.72 -16.27 -0.41
N ALA A 107 15.99 -15.15 -0.50
CA ALA A 107 16.55 -13.82 -0.32
C ALA A 107 15.49 -12.80 0.12
N HIS A 108 15.96 -11.76 0.82
CA HIS A 108 15.25 -10.50 1.00
C HIS A 108 15.73 -9.55 -0.11
N LEU A 109 14.82 -9.01 -0.91
CA LEU A 109 15.15 -8.17 -2.07
C LEU A 109 15.10 -6.67 -1.77
N GLY A 110 14.49 -6.30 -0.64
CA GLY A 110 14.25 -4.91 -0.26
C GLY A 110 12.81 -4.69 0.21
N ARG A 111 12.29 -3.49 -0.02
CA ARG A 111 10.94 -3.08 0.36
C ARG A 111 10.22 -2.47 -0.82
N LEU A 112 8.89 -2.49 -0.83
CA LEU A 112 8.13 -1.74 -1.83
C LEU A 112 8.53 -0.25 -1.80
N LYS A 113 8.95 0.27 -2.96
CA LYS A 113 9.22 1.69 -3.15
C LYS A 113 7.90 2.46 -3.24
N GLY A 114 7.77 3.54 -2.48
CA GLY A 114 6.60 4.43 -2.56
C GLY A 114 5.27 3.85 -2.05
N ILE A 115 5.25 2.61 -1.54
CA ILE A 115 4.02 1.94 -1.11
C ILE A 115 4.18 1.45 0.33
N THR A 116 3.20 1.75 1.17
CA THR A 116 3.21 1.41 2.60
C THR A 116 1.90 0.78 3.01
N ARG A 117 1.97 -0.25 3.86
CA ARG A 117 0.79 -0.83 4.49
C ARG A 117 0.27 0.12 5.58
N VAL A 118 -1.05 0.29 5.64
CA VAL A 118 -1.76 0.98 6.71
C VAL A 118 -2.73 0.00 7.35
N ASP A 119 -2.50 -0.29 8.63
CA ASP A 119 -3.38 -1.11 9.46
C ASP A 119 -3.82 -0.29 10.67
N GLN A 120 -4.92 0.45 10.51
CA GLN A 120 -5.51 1.23 11.60
C GLN A 120 -6.47 0.35 12.40
N PRO A 121 -6.24 0.13 13.70
CA PRO A 121 -7.16 -0.63 14.53
C PRO A 121 -8.51 0.06 14.60
N THR A 122 -9.57 -0.75 14.69
CA THR A 122 -10.91 -0.26 14.99
C THR A 122 -10.95 0.22 16.43
N LYS A 123 -11.44 1.44 16.65
CA LYS A 123 -11.61 2.04 17.98
C LYS A 123 -13.03 2.59 18.11
N THR A 124 -13.66 2.37 19.24
CA THR A 124 -14.93 3.01 19.57
C THR A 124 -14.64 4.30 20.33
N LEU A 125 -15.09 5.44 19.80
CA LEU A 125 -14.95 6.76 20.42
C LEU A 125 -16.31 7.45 20.40
N ASN A 126 -16.81 7.88 21.57
CA ASN A 126 -18.13 8.51 21.71
C ASN A 126 -19.28 7.71 21.05
N ASN A 127 -19.34 6.40 21.30
CA ASN A 127 -20.31 5.47 20.70
C ASN A 127 -20.30 5.42 19.16
N ARG A 128 -19.26 5.93 18.51
CA ARG A 128 -19.02 5.79 17.08
C ARG A 128 -17.80 4.91 16.83
N VAL A 129 -17.90 4.05 15.83
CA VAL A 129 -16.78 3.24 15.38
C VAL A 129 -15.90 4.08 14.46
N HIS A 130 -14.64 4.26 14.87
CA HIS A 130 -13.60 4.95 14.12
C HIS A 130 -12.48 3.97 13.76
N GLY A 131 -11.75 4.25 12.67
CA GLY A 131 -10.67 3.37 12.22
C GLY A 131 -11.16 2.13 11.49
N GLY A 132 -10.40 1.03 11.60
CA GLY A 132 -10.63 -0.18 10.79
C GLY A 132 -10.21 -0.01 9.33
N THR A 133 -9.37 0.99 9.03
CA THR A 133 -8.81 1.20 7.70
C THR A 133 -7.62 0.27 7.53
N HIS A 134 -7.83 -0.76 6.72
CA HIS A 134 -6.80 -1.71 6.31
C HIS A 134 -6.58 -1.52 4.81
N GLY A 135 -5.34 -1.28 4.40
CA GLY A 135 -5.06 -1.00 3.01
C GLY A 135 -3.62 -0.64 2.71
N TRP A 136 -3.39 -0.29 1.44
CA TRP A 136 -2.10 0.13 0.92
C TRP A 136 -2.15 1.61 0.57
N PHE A 137 -1.17 2.34 1.06
CA PHE A 137 -1.01 3.77 0.84
C PHE A 137 0.18 4.00 -0.10
N VAL A 138 -0.13 4.53 -1.28
CA VAL A 138 0.82 4.89 -2.32
C VAL A 138 1.18 6.36 -2.19
N ARG A 139 2.47 6.67 -2.25
CA ARG A 139 3.02 8.03 -2.34
C ARG A 139 4.02 8.09 -3.47
N ILE A 140 3.82 9.03 -4.38
CA ILE A 140 4.74 9.32 -5.47
C ILE A 140 5.31 10.69 -5.23
N TYR A 141 6.63 10.76 -5.21
CA TYR A 141 7.39 11.94 -4.84
C TYR A 141 7.92 12.63 -6.08
N GLU A 142 7.80 13.96 -6.10
CA GLU A 142 8.55 14.84 -6.98
C GLU A 142 9.54 15.63 -6.11
N GLY A 143 10.82 15.26 -6.18
CA GLY A 143 11.83 15.75 -5.24
C GLY A 143 11.54 15.29 -3.80
N LYS A 144 11.28 16.24 -2.89
CA LYS A 144 11.04 15.98 -1.46
C LYS A 144 9.56 15.92 -1.07
N SER A 145 8.66 16.32 -1.95
CA SER A 145 7.22 16.44 -1.66
C SER A 145 6.43 15.33 -2.35
N PRO A 146 5.45 14.70 -1.67
CA PRO A 146 4.56 13.76 -2.33
C PRO A 146 3.59 14.55 -3.24
N GLN A 147 3.69 14.34 -4.54
CA GLN A 147 2.81 14.95 -5.53
C GLN A 147 1.47 14.20 -5.62
N ILE A 148 1.53 12.87 -5.46
CA ILE A 148 0.35 12.00 -5.51
C ILE A 148 0.34 11.13 -4.26
N ALA A 149 -0.80 11.10 -3.58
CA ALA A 149 -1.05 10.22 -2.45
C ALA A 149 -2.41 9.53 -2.61
N ARG A 150 -2.44 8.20 -2.54
CA ARG A 150 -3.68 7.43 -2.73
C ARG A 150 -3.75 6.19 -1.84
N THR A 151 -4.93 5.93 -1.29
CA THR A 151 -5.20 4.76 -0.43
C THR A 151 -6.11 3.76 -1.13
N PHE A 152 -5.70 2.49 -1.12
CA PHE A 152 -6.43 1.33 -1.60
C PHE A 152 -6.83 0.46 -0.42
N SER A 153 -8.13 0.43 -0.09
CA SER A 153 -8.64 -0.32 1.07
C SER A 153 -8.86 -1.79 0.72
N ASP A 154 -8.54 -2.69 1.64
CA ASP A 154 -8.77 -4.13 1.47
C ASP A 154 -10.25 -4.41 1.25
N ARG A 155 -11.11 -3.82 2.10
CA ARG A 155 -12.55 -4.03 2.08
C ARG A 155 -13.16 -3.68 0.72
N SER A 156 -12.70 -2.58 0.13
CA SER A 156 -13.30 -2.06 -1.10
C SER A 156 -12.67 -2.66 -2.35
N ALA A 157 -11.40 -3.09 -2.29
CA ALA A 157 -10.71 -3.72 -3.42
C ALA A 157 -11.02 -5.22 -3.58
N GLY A 158 -11.67 -5.85 -2.60
CA GLY A 158 -12.02 -7.27 -2.63
C GLY A 158 -11.12 -8.17 -1.78
N GLY A 159 -10.13 -7.59 -1.09
CA GLY A 159 -9.19 -8.30 -0.24
C GLY A 159 -7.83 -7.60 -0.16
N GLN A 160 -6.96 -8.16 0.67
CA GLN A 160 -5.62 -7.60 0.90
C GLN A 160 -4.71 -7.70 -0.33
N VAL A 161 -4.85 -8.79 -1.10
CA VAL A 161 -4.06 -9.04 -2.32
C VAL A 161 -4.54 -8.13 -3.45
N GLU A 162 -5.85 -7.97 -3.63
CA GLU A 162 -6.47 -7.12 -4.64
C GLU A 162 -6.15 -5.64 -4.37
N ALA A 163 -6.18 -5.22 -3.11
CA ALA A 163 -5.76 -3.87 -2.73
C ALA A 163 -4.27 -3.64 -3.02
N LEU A 164 -3.42 -4.65 -2.80
CA LEU A 164 -2.00 -4.58 -3.15
C LEU A 164 -1.80 -4.47 -4.66
N LYS A 165 -2.50 -5.31 -5.46
CA LYS A 165 -2.47 -5.24 -6.94
C LYS A 165 -2.84 -3.86 -7.45
N ALA A 166 -3.97 -3.32 -6.97
CA ALA A 166 -4.42 -1.99 -7.35
C ALA A 166 -3.39 -0.90 -6.97
N ALA A 167 -2.80 -1.00 -5.78
CA ALA A 167 -1.77 -0.05 -5.33
C ALA A 167 -0.50 -0.13 -6.19
N LEU A 168 -0.03 -1.34 -6.52
CA LEU A 168 1.12 -1.57 -7.39
C LEU A 168 0.87 -1.07 -8.81
N ALA A 169 -0.29 -1.38 -9.39
CA ALA A 169 -0.65 -0.92 -10.73
C ALA A 169 -0.78 0.60 -10.80
N PHE A 170 -1.41 1.22 -9.79
CA PHE A 170 -1.49 2.68 -9.69
C PHE A 170 -0.11 3.30 -9.54
N HIS A 171 0.75 2.75 -8.69
CA HIS A 171 2.11 3.23 -8.52
C HIS A 171 2.91 3.13 -9.82
N ALA A 172 2.88 1.98 -10.50
CA ALA A 172 3.60 1.76 -11.74
C ALA A 172 3.22 2.75 -12.84
N ALA A 173 1.92 3.09 -12.95
CA ALA A 173 1.43 4.04 -13.95
C ALA A 173 1.85 5.50 -13.71
N HIS A 174 2.30 5.86 -12.50
CA HIS A 174 2.52 7.27 -12.12
C HIS A 174 3.92 7.57 -11.58
N VAL A 175 4.70 6.55 -11.17
CA VAL A 175 6.04 6.75 -10.58
C VAL A 175 7.08 7.19 -11.62
N GLY A 176 6.81 6.99 -12.92
CA GLY A 176 7.72 7.39 -13.99
C GLY A 176 9.04 6.60 -14.04
N LEU A 177 9.08 5.42 -13.43
CA LEU A 177 10.24 4.52 -13.47
C LEU A 177 10.17 3.63 -14.71
N ASN A 178 11.32 3.17 -15.18
CA ASN A 178 11.39 2.21 -16.27
C ASN A 178 10.75 0.88 -15.83
N ILE A 179 9.75 0.40 -16.56
CA ILE A 179 9.02 -0.83 -16.23
C ILE A 179 9.91 -2.08 -16.27
N ASP A 180 10.97 -2.05 -17.08
CA ASP A 180 11.95 -3.14 -17.22
C ASP A 180 12.81 -3.33 -15.96
N GLU A 181 12.88 -2.31 -15.09
CA GLU A 181 13.54 -2.38 -13.78
C GLU A 181 12.64 -2.97 -12.69
N GLY A 182 11.36 -3.16 -12.99
CA GLY A 182 10.34 -3.66 -12.08
C GLY A 182 10.19 -5.17 -12.14
N ILE A 183 9.62 -5.75 -11.08
CA ILE A 183 9.27 -7.17 -11.03
C ILE A 183 7.75 -7.29 -11.26
N PRO A 184 7.30 -8.00 -12.31
CA PRO A 184 5.87 -8.21 -12.54
C PRO A 184 5.20 -8.87 -11.32
N PHE A 185 4.01 -8.39 -10.98
CA PHE A 185 3.21 -8.93 -9.88
C PHE A 185 1.84 -9.38 -10.42
N PRO A 186 1.58 -10.70 -10.49
CA PRO A 186 0.38 -11.24 -11.11
C PRO A 186 -0.85 -11.15 -10.20
#